data_AF-A0A4U3B011-F1
#
_entry.id   AF-A0A4U3B011-F1
#
_cell.length_a   1.000
_cell.length_b   1.000
_cell.length_c   1.000
_cell.angle_alpha   90.00
_cell.angle_beta   90.00
_cell.angle_gamma   90.00
#
_symmetry.space_group_name_H-M   'P 1'
#
loop_
_entity.id
_entity.type
_entity.pdbx_description
1 polymer ?
#
loop_
_entity_poly.entity_id
_entity_poly.type
_entity_poly.pdbx_seq_one_letter_code
_entity_poly.pdbx_strand_id
1 'polypeptide(L)'
;MGLISGIKKVTDNRKITIDEESYKQIDVWKAIYSGHFSEWHDLKYQTVEGQKQRRMASLNMAKVVTQEMSSLIFNEKCSINISDEALFDNIKNV
;
A
#
# COMPACT_ATOMS: atom_id res chain seq x y z
N MET A 1 5.09 21.34 -32.25
CA MET A 1 5.93 20.53 -31.35
C MET A 1 5.90 21.15 -29.95
N GLY A 2 4.74 21.37 -29.34
CA GLY A 2 3.92 20.32 -28.72
C GLY A 2 4.34 20.11 -27.26
N LEU A 3 4.32 21.17 -26.45
CA LEU A 3 4.61 21.14 -25.00
C LEU A 3 3.49 20.39 -24.26
N ILE A 4 3.49 19.07 -24.34
CA ILE A 4 2.75 18.21 -23.39
C ILE A 4 3.78 17.75 -22.35
N SER A 5 4.21 18.68 -21.51
CA SER A 5 4.74 18.34 -20.19
C SER A 5 3.56 18.33 -19.21
N GLY A 6 2.62 17.40 -19.44
CA GLY A 6 1.58 17.10 -18.48
C GLY A 6 2.25 16.56 -17.22
N ILE A 7 1.95 17.20 -16.09
CA ILE A 7 2.32 16.88 -14.71
C ILE A 7 2.87 15.46 -14.58
N LYS A 8 4.19 15.34 -14.39
CA LYS A 8 4.88 14.03 -14.28
C LYS A 8 4.83 13.48 -12.85
N LYS A 9 4.51 14.32 -11.85
CA LYS A 9 4.52 13.95 -10.43
C LYS A 9 3.33 14.60 -9.70
N VAL A 10 2.70 13.81 -8.83
CA VAL A 10 1.51 14.22 -8.04
C VAL A 10 1.85 15.37 -7.06
N THR A 11 3.14 15.56 -6.76
CA THR A 11 3.69 16.63 -5.91
C THR A 11 3.67 18.03 -6.54
N ASP A 12 3.44 18.17 -7.85
CA ASP A 12 3.36 19.49 -8.52
C ASP A 12 2.11 20.30 -8.12
N ASN A 13 1.14 19.67 -7.46
CA ASN A 13 0.01 20.36 -6.86
C ASN A 13 0.36 20.83 -5.45
N ARG A 14 0.58 22.16 -5.31
CA ARG A 14 0.84 22.93 -4.08
C ARG A 14 -0.08 22.66 -2.86
N LYS A 15 -1.14 21.86 -3.01
CA LYS A 15 -2.08 21.48 -1.95
C LYS A 15 -1.77 20.15 -1.26
N ILE A 16 -0.79 19.38 -1.73
CA ILE A 16 -0.45 18.07 -1.16
C ILE A 16 0.98 18.15 -0.61
N THR A 17 1.12 18.35 0.70
CA THR A 17 2.38 18.29 1.45
C THR A 17 2.80 16.84 1.76
N ILE A 18 2.59 15.91 0.82
CA ILE A 18 3.07 14.53 0.97
C ILE A 18 4.36 14.41 0.17
N ASP A 19 5.42 14.00 0.87
CA ASP A 19 6.73 13.84 0.30
C ASP A 19 6.77 12.71 -0.73
N GLU A 20 7.62 12.84 -1.75
CA GLU A 20 7.75 11.85 -2.82
C GLU A 20 8.20 10.48 -2.30
N GLU A 21 8.91 10.45 -1.15
CA GLU A 21 9.28 9.21 -0.47
C GLU A 21 8.06 8.43 0.02
N SER A 22 7.04 9.11 0.52
CA SER A 22 5.82 8.46 1.02
C SER A 22 5.11 7.69 -0.10
N TYR A 23 5.09 8.22 -1.33
CA TYR A 23 4.51 7.51 -2.47
C TYR A 23 5.30 6.24 -2.83
N LYS A 24 6.63 6.29 -2.77
CA LYS A 24 7.46 5.09 -2.97
C LYS A 24 7.20 4.02 -1.91
N GLN A 25 7.02 4.43 -0.66
CA GLN A 25 6.70 3.51 0.43
C GLN A 25 5.34 2.84 0.23
N ILE A 26 4.33 3.57 -0.27
CA ILE A 26 3.03 3.00 -0.62
C ILE A 26 3.16 1.87 -1.66
N ASP A 27 3.98 2.06 -2.70
CA ASP A 27 4.20 1.03 -3.72
C ASP A 27 4.87 -0.22 -3.13
N VAL A 28 5.85 -0.04 -2.24
CA VAL A 28 6.51 -1.15 -1.52
C VAL A 28 5.50 -1.88 -0.64
N TRP A 29 4.71 -1.18 0.16
CA TRP A 29 3.71 -1.80 1.02
C TRP A 29 2.65 -2.56 0.23
N LYS A 30 2.22 -2.01 -0.90
CA LYS A 30 1.28 -2.68 -1.81
C LYS A 30 1.87 -3.96 -2.38
N ALA A 31 3.14 -3.95 -2.78
CA ALA A 31 3.84 -5.15 -3.27
C ALA A 31 3.94 -6.22 -2.19
N ILE A 32 4.31 -5.85 -0.97
CA ILE A 32 4.40 -6.78 0.17
C ILE A 32 3.02 -7.34 0.55
N TYR A 33 1.98 -6.51 0.56
CA TYR A 33 0.59 -6.94 0.80
C TYR A 33 0.09 -7.90 -0.30
N SER A 34 0.51 -7.71 -1.54
CA SER A 34 0.20 -8.64 -2.65
C SER A 34 0.95 -9.97 -2.55
N GLY A 35 1.91 -10.07 -1.62
CA GLY A 35 2.67 -11.28 -1.34
C GLY A 35 3.99 -11.39 -2.10
N HIS A 36 4.40 -10.37 -2.85
CA HIS A 36 5.67 -10.41 -3.58
C HIS A 36 6.29 -9.02 -3.76
N PHE A 37 7.53 -8.90 -3.27
CA PHE A 37 8.39 -7.73 -3.47
C PHE A 37 9.76 -8.21 -3.95
N SER A 38 10.10 -7.89 -5.21
CA SER A 38 11.25 -8.45 -5.93
C SER A 38 12.57 -8.31 -5.16
N GLU A 39 12.81 -7.14 -4.55
CA GLU A 39 14.04 -6.89 -3.78
C GLU A 39 14.25 -7.85 -2.61
N TRP A 40 13.17 -8.37 -2.02
CA TRP A 40 13.24 -9.35 -0.92
C TRP A 40 13.12 -10.78 -1.40
N HIS A 41 12.30 -11.02 -2.43
CA HIS A 41 11.90 -12.36 -2.82
C HIS A 41 12.73 -12.93 -3.97
N ASP A 42 13.38 -12.10 -4.78
CA ASP A 42 14.21 -12.56 -5.89
C ASP A 42 15.67 -12.65 -5.46
N LEU A 43 16.06 -13.83 -4.98
CA LEU A 43 17.38 -14.08 -4.43
C LEU A 43 18.34 -14.51 -5.54
N LYS A 44 19.46 -13.80 -5.64
CA LYS A 44 20.61 -14.21 -6.47
C LYS A 44 21.73 -14.67 -5.54
N TYR A 45 22.26 -15.87 -5.78
CA TYR A 45 23.31 -16.44 -4.94
C TYR A 45 24.34 -17.19 -5.80
N GLN A 46 25.59 -17.18 -5.34
CA GLN A 46 26.68 -17.88 -6.02
C GLN A 46 26.76 -19.32 -5.51
N THR A 47 26.89 -20.26 -6.45
CA THR A 47 27.21 -21.67 -6.17
C THR A 47 28.52 -22.06 -6.82
N VAL A 48 29.06 -23.23 -6.49
CA VAL A 48 30.27 -23.78 -7.12
C VAL A 48 30.11 -23.90 -8.65
N GLU A 49 28.88 -24.11 -9.12
CA GLU A 49 28.51 -24.22 -10.54
C GLU A 49 28.18 -22.86 -11.20
N GLY A 50 28.30 -21.75 -10.47
CA GLY A 50 27.98 -20.40 -10.96
C GLY A 50 26.80 -19.74 -10.25
N GLN A 51 26.34 -18.61 -10.80
CA GLN A 51 25.28 -17.79 -10.21
C GLN A 51 23.90 -18.42 -10.45
N LYS A 52 23.14 -18.67 -9.39
CA LYS A 52 21.77 -19.19 -9.42
C LYS A 52 20.79 -18.15 -8.92
N GLN A 53 19.54 -18.26 -9.36
CA GLN A 53 18.44 -17.41 -8.93
C GLN A 53 17.31 -18.29 -8.37
N ARG A 54 16.71 -17.87 -7.26
CA ARG A 54 15.53 -18.52 -6.69
C ARG A 54 14.54 -17.48 -6.16
N ARG A 55 13.27 -17.82 -6.22
CA ARG A 55 12.21 -17.05 -5.58
C ARG A 55 11.99 -17.56 -4.15
N MET A 56 12.06 -16.65 -3.17
CA MET A 56 11.67 -16.92 -1.79
C MET A 56 10.15 -17.11 -1.73
N ALA A 57 9.70 -18.15 -1.02
CA ALA A 57 8.28 -18.36 -0.75
C ALA A 57 7.78 -17.30 0.24
N SER A 58 6.65 -16.67 -0.09
CA SER A 58 5.99 -15.70 0.79
C SER A 58 4.90 -16.37 1.60
N LEU A 59 4.84 -16.06 2.89
CA LEU A 59 3.75 -16.45 3.79
C LEU A 59 2.56 -15.48 3.70
N ASN A 60 2.68 -14.41 2.91
CA ASN A 60 1.69 -13.35 2.76
C ASN A 60 1.24 -12.70 4.09
N MET A 61 2.16 -12.64 5.07
CA MET A 61 1.86 -12.20 6.43
C MET A 61 1.39 -10.74 6.51
N ALA A 62 1.86 -9.86 5.62
CA ALA A 62 1.41 -8.47 5.60
C ALA A 62 -0.11 -8.35 5.37
N LYS A 63 -0.68 -9.21 4.50
CA LYS A 63 -2.12 -9.27 4.30
C LYS A 63 -2.86 -9.75 5.55
N VAL A 64 -2.35 -10.78 6.21
CA VAL A 64 -2.97 -11.34 7.42
C VAL A 64 -2.97 -10.32 8.55
N VAL A 65 -1.81 -9.72 8.84
CA VAL A 65 -1.66 -8.74 9.92
C VAL A 65 -2.56 -7.52 9.70
N THR A 66 -2.60 -6.99 8.49
CA THR A 66 -3.45 -5.83 8.18
C THR A 66 -4.94 -6.16 8.24
N GLN A 67 -5.34 -7.38 7.87
CA GLN A 67 -6.71 -7.85 8.03
C GLN A 67 -7.12 -7.91 9.51
N GLU A 68 -6.30 -8.54 10.36
CA GLU A 68 -6.56 -8.61 11.80
C GLU A 68 -6.59 -7.21 12.44
N MET A 69 -5.62 -6.36 12.08
CA MET A 69 -5.55 -4.99 12.57
C MET A 69 -6.78 -4.17 12.15
N SER A 70 -7.24 -4.31 10.90
CA SER A 70 -8.47 -3.68 10.43
C SER A 70 -9.68 -4.17 11.23
N SER A 71 -9.79 -5.48 11.44
CA SER A 71 -10.87 -6.07 12.24
C SER A 71 -10.90 -5.49 13.64
N LEU A 72 -9.76 -5.43 14.34
CA LEU A 72 -9.66 -4.85 15.68
C LEU A 72 -10.04 -3.36 15.71
N ILE A 73 -9.53 -2.55 14.78
CA ILE A 73 -9.77 -1.11 14.73
C ILE A 73 -11.27 -0.82 14.54
N PHE A 74 -11.89 -1.47 13.55
CA PHE A 74 -13.29 -1.20 13.20
C PHE A 74 -14.28 -1.83 14.18
N ASN A 75 -13.96 -2.98 14.77
CA ASN A 75 -14.85 -3.64 15.71
C ASN A 75 -14.79 -3.06 17.13
N GLU A 76 -13.65 -2.53 17.58
CA GLU A 76 -13.50 -2.13 18.99
C GLU A 76 -13.57 -0.61 19.21
N LYS A 77 -13.11 0.23 18.28
CA LYS A 77 -12.81 1.64 18.59
C LYS A 77 -13.08 2.65 17.47
N CYS A 78 -13.90 2.32 16.47
CA CYS A 78 -14.22 3.27 15.41
C CYS A 78 -15.51 4.04 15.71
N SER A 79 -15.40 5.34 15.95
CA SER A 79 -16.55 6.26 15.92
C SER A 79 -16.50 7.07 14.62
N ILE A 80 -17.53 6.90 13.79
CA ILE A 80 -17.67 7.62 12.53
C ILE A 80 -18.61 8.80 12.79
N ASN A 81 -18.07 10.02 12.76
CA ASN A 81 -18.86 11.24 12.88
C ASN A 81 -19.11 11.82 11.49
N ILE A 82 -20.38 11.97 11.12
CA ILE A 82 -20.79 12.54 9.84
C ILE A 82 -21.54 13.83 10.14
N SER A 83 -21.15 14.92 9.49
CA SER A 83 -21.76 16.24 9.65
C SER A 83 -23.08 16.39 8.88
N ASP A 84 -23.37 15.49 7.95
CA ASP A 84 -24.63 15.42 7.20
C ASP A 84 -25.61 14.49 7.91
N GLU A 85 -26.67 15.05 8.49
CA GLU A 85 -27.72 14.32 9.21
C GLU A 85 -28.44 13.29 8.33
N ALA A 86 -28.76 13.64 7.07
CA ALA A 86 -29.47 12.74 6.19
C ALA A 86 -28.63 11.51 5.85
N LEU A 87 -27.32 11.69 5.70
CA LEU A 87 -26.38 10.61 5.41
C LEU A 87 -26.10 9.75 6.65
N PHE A 88 -26.06 10.37 7.83
CA PHE A 88 -25.91 9.70 9.12
C PHE A 88 -27.09 8.75 9.41
N ASP A 89 -28.32 9.22 9.21
CA ASP A 89 -29.53 8.41 9.47
C ASP A 89 -29.65 7.20 8.54
N ASN A 90 -29.19 7.32 7.29
CA ASN A 90 -29.15 6.20 6.35
C ASN A 90 -28.11 5.14 6.75
N ILE A 91 -26.95 5.55 7.26
CA ILE A 91 -25.86 4.62 7.62
C ILE A 91 -26.12 3.92 8.96
N LYS A 92 -26.82 4.56 9.91
CA LYS A 92 -27.11 3.96 11.22
C LYS A 92 -28.03 2.73 11.15
N ASN A 93 -28.77 2.57 10.05
CA ASN A 93 -29.75 1.50 9.86
C ASN A 93 -29.22 0.31 9.02
N VAL A 94 -27.91 0.27 8.74
CA VAL A 94 -27.21 -0.80 8.00
C VAL A 94 -26.32 -1.58 8.96
#